data_AF-A0A7J6Q9V8-F1
#
_entry.id   AF-A0A7J6Q9V8-F1
#
_cell.length_a   1.000
_cell.length_b   1.000
_cell.length_c   1.000
_cell.angle_alpha   90.00
_cell.angle_beta   90.00
_cell.angle_gamma   90.00
#
_symmetry.space_group_name_H-M   'P 1'
#
loop_
_entity.id
_entity.type
_entity.pdbx_description
1 polymer ?
#
loop_
_entity_poly.entity_id
_entity_poly.type
_entity_poly.pdbx_seq_one_letter_code
_entity_poly.pdbx_strand_id
1 'polypeptide(L)'
;VDKELLDNGALVHKLFLSTLEVSDTIGNTDDIIKELLLLTNEGATRLLSSREGSLVFCRMFGYATAKQKKVLIKECKGNFKALATNAVDAIVVIRMLQCTDDTVLLSKTILQEILTPTVDDDNSSSSSSCMRDMLTDQYGHLVLLYAMGERRPRFYPQCYRQIMDLPKPLSVKDDEVRRTEIRSKIMNSMKRSIIINAVGDDDTEALYRLILDKYSSVVLLYLCCSLGKYDNDITITKQVVHTVLLHHSGLVPHDNDHTVLAAAADNKDTIHDIPGEIVSFLLVLILKSESVLVKNTTCDILKEYLKNIKICQLATTRWAFILKSMIDVLSRKERSWIINKVKEEGIDNVKKAIQDRLDNNNNNKNNNNNDNQDGGKCSNKGGQALIDTLITAAVISENDDDEDIDDGEEQQEEEGGIVEDEDEEVGLADDDE
;
A
#
# COMPACT_ATOMS: atom_id res chain seq x y z
N VAL A 1 40.64 -10.29 11.90
CA VAL A 1 40.09 -10.59 13.24
C VAL A 1 39.71 -12.05 13.27
N ASP A 2 40.09 -12.80 14.31
CA ASP A 2 39.68 -14.22 14.40
C ASP A 2 38.15 -14.29 14.41
N LYS A 3 37.57 -15.16 13.59
CA LYS A 3 36.11 -15.26 13.41
C LYS A 3 35.38 -15.51 14.75
N GLU A 4 36.04 -16.20 15.67
CA GLU A 4 35.56 -16.50 17.02
C GLU A 4 35.46 -15.26 17.92
N LEU A 5 36.24 -14.20 17.68
CA LEU A 5 36.12 -12.93 18.41
C LEU A 5 34.82 -12.20 18.05
N LEU A 6 34.29 -12.42 16.85
CA LEU A 6 32.99 -11.89 16.43
C LEU A 6 31.82 -12.73 16.97
N ASP A 7 32.08 -13.97 17.41
CA ASP A 7 31.03 -14.87 17.94
C ASP A 7 30.68 -14.58 19.41
N ASN A 8 31.66 -14.20 20.23
CA ASN A 8 31.44 -13.83 21.65
C ASN A 8 31.06 -12.32 21.79
N GLY A 9 30.20 -11.86 20.88
CA GLY A 9 30.31 -10.54 20.26
C GLY A 9 29.73 -9.35 21.00
N ALA A 10 28.97 -9.47 22.10
CA ALA A 10 28.32 -8.30 22.71
C ALA A 10 29.32 -7.20 23.13
N LEU A 11 30.47 -7.58 23.70
CA LEU A 11 31.50 -6.62 24.10
C LEU A 11 32.28 -6.08 22.89
N VAL A 12 32.62 -6.94 21.93
CA VAL A 12 33.36 -6.55 20.72
C VAL A 12 32.51 -5.65 19.83
N HIS A 13 31.23 -5.96 19.64
CA HIS A 13 30.29 -5.17 18.85
C HIS A 13 30.05 -3.81 19.49
N LYS A 14 29.90 -3.78 20.83
CA LYS A 14 29.81 -2.52 21.58
C LYS A 14 31.09 -1.70 21.46
N LEU A 15 32.26 -2.33 21.51
CA LEU A 15 33.54 -1.65 21.30
C LEU A 15 33.62 -1.07 19.89
N PHE A 16 33.29 -1.84 18.84
CA PHE A 16 33.24 -1.34 17.46
C PHE A 16 32.28 -0.17 17.31
N LEU A 17 31.07 -0.27 17.87
CA LEU A 17 30.10 0.82 17.82
C LEU A 17 30.64 2.07 18.54
N SER A 18 31.22 1.91 19.74
CA SER A 18 31.81 3.02 20.51
C SER A 18 32.97 3.67 19.75
N THR A 19 33.81 2.87 19.08
CA THR A 19 34.89 3.37 18.22
C THR A 19 34.34 4.20 17.06
N LEU A 20 33.25 3.76 16.44
CA LEU A 20 32.58 4.50 15.36
C LEU A 20 31.91 5.80 15.85
N GLU A 21 31.33 5.79 17.05
CA GLU A 21 30.75 6.99 17.66
C GLU A 21 31.82 8.02 18.04
N VAL A 22 32.95 7.56 18.56
CA VAL A 22 34.10 8.44 18.85
C VAL A 22 34.71 8.98 17.56
N SER A 23 34.84 8.16 16.51
CA SER A 23 35.36 8.63 15.23
C SER A 23 34.46 9.64 14.53
N ASP A 24 33.14 9.54 14.72
CA ASP A 24 32.17 10.56 14.28
C ASP A 24 32.47 11.92 14.91
N THR A 25 32.90 11.95 16.19
CA THR A 25 33.25 13.21 16.86
C THR A 25 34.59 13.79 16.41
N ILE A 26 35.52 12.94 15.97
CA ILE A 26 36.88 13.33 15.56
C ILE A 26 36.93 13.64 14.04
N GLY A 27 35.97 13.16 13.25
CA GLY A 27 35.89 13.39 11.82
C GLY A 27 36.71 12.41 10.97
N ASN A 28 37.09 11.26 11.51
CA ASN A 28 37.88 10.22 10.81
C ASN A 28 37.10 8.90 10.62
N THR A 29 35.76 8.93 10.72
CA THR A 29 34.89 7.75 10.64
C THR A 29 35.11 6.93 9.37
N ASP A 30 35.26 7.59 8.22
CA ASP A 30 35.37 6.93 6.92
C ASP A 30 36.54 5.95 6.85
N ASP A 31 37.70 6.36 7.37
CA ASP A 31 38.91 5.54 7.32
C ASP A 31 38.84 4.38 8.32
N ILE A 32 38.27 4.63 9.50
CA ILE A 32 38.03 3.60 10.51
C ILE A 32 37.01 2.57 10.01
N ILE A 33 35.93 2.99 9.32
CA ILE A 33 34.97 2.05 8.73
C ILE A 33 35.64 1.17 7.68
N LYS A 34 36.47 1.75 6.80
CA LYS A 34 37.21 0.97 5.79
C LYS A 34 38.16 -0.04 6.43
N GLU A 35 38.87 0.36 7.48
CA GLU A 35 39.75 -0.53 8.23
C GLU A 35 38.98 -1.67 8.90
N LEU A 36 37.90 -1.36 9.62
CA LEU A 36 37.01 -2.37 10.21
C LEU A 36 36.48 -3.33 9.14
N LEU A 37 36.05 -2.82 7.99
CA LEU A 37 35.58 -3.64 6.89
C LEU A 37 36.67 -4.57 6.37
N LEU A 38 37.92 -4.13 6.21
CA LEU A 38 39.02 -5.00 5.82
C LEU A 38 39.28 -6.10 6.86
N LEU A 39 39.19 -5.76 8.15
CA LEU A 39 39.47 -6.66 9.26
C LEU A 39 38.39 -7.71 9.51
N THR A 40 37.13 -7.41 9.15
CA THR A 40 35.97 -8.27 9.45
C THR A 40 35.23 -8.76 8.21
N ASN A 41 35.67 -8.43 6.98
CA ASN A 41 34.95 -8.79 5.75
C ASN A 41 34.60 -10.29 5.71
N GLU A 42 35.50 -11.15 6.18
CA GLU A 42 35.21 -12.56 6.39
C GLU A 42 34.49 -12.77 7.72
N GLY A 43 33.17 -13.02 7.68
CA GLY A 43 32.37 -13.26 8.87
C GLY A 43 31.73 -12.01 9.49
N ALA A 44 31.68 -10.89 8.77
CA ALA A 44 30.95 -9.69 9.24
C ALA A 44 29.47 -9.99 9.53
N THR A 45 28.91 -11.05 8.94
CA THR A 45 27.56 -11.54 9.26
C THR A 45 27.39 -11.99 10.72
N ARG A 46 28.47 -12.34 11.43
CA ARG A 46 28.45 -12.64 12.87
C ARG A 46 28.09 -11.41 13.73
N LEU A 47 28.30 -10.20 13.21
CA LEU A 47 27.88 -8.96 13.85
C LEU A 47 26.35 -8.91 14.05
N LEU A 48 25.58 -9.60 13.21
CA LEU A 48 24.11 -9.62 13.26
C LEU A 48 23.55 -10.38 14.47
N SER A 49 24.40 -10.96 15.32
CA SER A 49 23.99 -11.62 16.57
C SER A 49 23.60 -10.65 17.69
N SER A 50 23.74 -9.34 17.50
CA SER A 50 23.41 -8.31 18.50
C SER A 50 22.96 -7.01 17.86
N ARG A 51 22.25 -6.17 18.63
CA ARG A 51 21.82 -4.85 18.18
C ARG A 51 22.97 -3.93 17.79
N GLU A 52 24.00 -3.85 18.61
CA GLU A 52 25.17 -3.01 18.37
C GLU A 52 25.89 -3.47 17.10
N GLY A 53 26.03 -4.78 16.92
CA GLY A 53 26.67 -5.35 15.74
C GLY A 53 25.85 -5.12 14.46
N SER A 54 24.52 -5.19 14.49
CA SER A 54 23.67 -4.84 13.34
C SER A 54 23.82 -3.36 12.93
N LEU A 55 24.01 -2.44 13.90
CA LEU A 55 24.31 -1.03 13.63
C LEU A 55 25.69 -0.84 12.97
N VAL A 56 26.71 -1.51 13.52
CA VAL A 56 28.06 -1.53 12.94
C VAL A 56 28.03 -2.07 11.52
N PHE A 57 27.33 -3.18 11.30
CA PHE A 57 27.14 -3.78 9.98
C PHE A 57 26.49 -2.79 9.00
N CYS A 58 25.42 -2.10 9.40
CA CYS A 58 24.73 -1.12 8.54
C CYS A 58 25.63 0.04 8.12
N ARG A 59 26.46 0.55 9.04
CA ARG A 59 27.47 1.58 8.75
C ARG A 59 28.50 1.06 7.75
N MET A 60 29.09 -0.09 8.04
CA MET A 60 30.10 -0.73 7.19
C MET A 60 29.59 -1.06 5.78
N PHE A 61 28.35 -1.52 5.66
CA PHE A 61 27.77 -1.93 4.37
C PHE A 61 27.68 -0.77 3.36
N GLY A 62 27.50 0.46 3.83
CA GLY A 62 27.52 1.66 2.97
C GLY A 62 28.87 1.95 2.31
N TYR A 63 29.95 1.51 2.95
CA TYR A 63 31.35 1.68 2.53
C TYR A 63 31.92 0.41 1.90
N ALA A 64 31.12 -0.65 1.75
CA ALA A 64 31.55 -1.88 1.12
C ALA A 64 31.59 -1.75 -0.41
N THR A 65 32.64 -2.30 -1.03
CA THR A 65 32.74 -2.42 -2.48
C THR A 65 31.65 -3.36 -3.02
N ALA A 66 31.34 -3.28 -4.33
CA ALA A 66 30.38 -4.19 -4.96
C ALA A 66 30.73 -5.68 -4.74
N LYS A 67 32.03 -6.01 -4.75
CA LYS A 67 32.52 -7.37 -4.47
C LYS A 67 32.23 -7.79 -3.03
N GLN A 68 32.51 -6.92 -2.06
CA GLN A 68 32.25 -7.20 -0.64
C GLN A 68 30.75 -7.32 -0.36
N LYS A 69 29.92 -6.38 -0.85
CA LYS A 69 28.45 -6.44 -0.74
C LYS A 69 27.90 -7.77 -1.25
N LYS A 70 28.40 -8.25 -2.40
CA LYS A 70 28.01 -9.55 -2.96
C LYS A 70 28.37 -10.73 -2.07
N VAL A 71 29.53 -10.72 -1.41
CA VAL A 71 29.93 -11.77 -0.45
C VAL A 71 29.02 -11.72 0.77
N LEU A 72 28.85 -10.55 1.39
CA LEU A 72 28.04 -10.36 2.58
C LEU A 72 26.57 -10.76 2.37
N ILE A 73 25.96 -10.35 1.25
CA ILE A 73 24.59 -10.75 0.90
C ILE A 73 24.48 -12.27 0.75
N LYS A 74 25.48 -12.92 0.15
CA LYS A 74 25.47 -14.37 -0.04
C LYS A 74 25.64 -15.13 1.27
N GLU A 75 26.43 -14.62 2.21
CA GLU A 75 26.57 -15.21 3.54
C GLU A 75 25.27 -15.16 4.34
N CYS A 76 24.41 -14.16 4.11
CA CYS A 76 23.08 -14.06 4.74
C CYS A 76 22.00 -14.93 4.08
N LYS A 77 22.28 -15.60 2.96
CA LYS A 77 21.28 -16.38 2.23
C LYS A 77 20.71 -17.51 3.12
N GLY A 78 19.39 -17.68 3.09
CA GLY A 78 18.65 -18.61 3.95
C GLY A 78 18.17 -17.99 5.26
N ASN A 79 18.60 -16.77 5.59
CA ASN A 79 18.21 -16.07 6.81
C ASN A 79 17.49 -14.73 6.55
N PHE A 80 17.24 -14.33 5.30
CA PHE A 80 16.62 -13.04 4.98
C PHE A 80 15.22 -12.89 5.53
N LYS A 81 14.42 -13.97 5.57
CA LYS A 81 13.09 -13.91 6.22
C LYS A 81 13.23 -13.58 7.71
N ALA A 82 14.09 -14.31 8.43
CA ALA A 82 14.33 -14.11 9.85
C ALA A 82 14.90 -12.71 10.15
N LEU A 83 15.81 -12.21 9.31
CA LEU A 83 16.33 -10.85 9.43
C LEU A 83 15.24 -9.81 9.18
N ALA A 84 14.39 -10.01 8.16
CA ALA A 84 13.37 -9.05 7.77
C ALA A 84 12.20 -8.94 8.76
N THR A 85 11.93 -9.98 9.54
CA THR A 85 10.89 -9.99 10.58
C THR A 85 11.42 -9.71 11.99
N ASN A 86 12.71 -9.43 12.13
CA ASN A 86 13.32 -9.10 13.41
C ASN A 86 13.33 -7.58 13.64
N ALA A 87 12.96 -7.15 14.86
CA ALA A 87 12.92 -5.75 15.28
C ALA A 87 14.24 -5.00 15.07
N VAL A 88 15.35 -5.69 15.27
CA VAL A 88 16.72 -5.18 15.19
C VAL A 88 17.27 -5.27 13.77
N ASP A 89 16.99 -6.37 13.06
CA ASP A 89 17.68 -6.68 11.82
C ASP A 89 16.92 -6.30 10.54
N ALA A 90 15.62 -5.98 10.61
CA ALA A 90 14.86 -5.62 9.41
C ALA A 90 15.46 -4.38 8.70
N ILE A 91 16.03 -3.46 9.48
CA ILE A 91 16.77 -2.32 8.95
C ILE A 91 18.05 -2.71 8.20
N VAL A 92 18.69 -3.83 8.54
CA VAL A 92 19.85 -4.38 7.81
C VAL A 92 19.41 -4.77 6.41
N VAL A 93 18.26 -5.43 6.27
CA VAL A 93 17.71 -5.81 4.96
C VAL A 93 17.38 -4.56 4.14
N ILE A 94 16.74 -3.55 4.74
CA ILE A 94 16.48 -2.25 4.10
C ILE A 94 17.79 -1.59 3.65
N ARG A 95 18.84 -1.62 4.48
CA ARG A 95 20.16 -1.05 4.18
C ARG A 95 20.84 -1.77 3.02
N MET A 96 20.71 -3.10 2.94
CA MET A 96 21.21 -3.88 1.81
C MET A 96 20.51 -3.50 0.50
N LEU A 97 19.18 -3.36 0.53
CA LEU A 97 18.40 -2.89 -0.61
C LEU A 97 18.78 -1.44 -1.01
N GLN A 98 19.13 -0.61 -0.03
CA GLN A 98 19.49 0.79 -0.24
C GLN A 98 20.87 0.98 -0.89
N CYS A 99 21.85 0.16 -0.56
CA CYS A 99 23.26 0.41 -0.92
C CYS A 99 23.78 -0.49 -2.05
N THR A 100 23.01 -1.46 -2.53
CA THR A 100 23.48 -2.45 -3.51
C THR A 100 23.02 -2.09 -4.91
N ASP A 101 23.98 -1.82 -5.79
CA ASP A 101 23.69 -1.41 -7.17
C ASP A 101 23.30 -2.60 -8.07
N ASP A 102 23.76 -3.81 -7.74
CA ASP A 102 23.37 -5.06 -8.40
C ASP A 102 21.98 -5.53 -7.93
N THR A 103 20.94 -4.96 -8.55
CA THR A 103 19.53 -5.27 -8.22
C THR A 103 19.10 -6.65 -8.70
N VAL A 104 19.83 -7.25 -9.66
CA VAL A 104 19.61 -8.64 -10.09
C VAL A 104 20.04 -9.59 -8.96
N LEU A 105 21.16 -9.32 -8.30
CA LEU A 105 21.57 -10.05 -7.10
C LEU A 105 20.52 -9.93 -6.00
N LEU A 106 20.05 -8.71 -5.69
CA LEU A 106 19.01 -8.49 -4.68
C LEU A 106 17.74 -9.28 -4.99
N SER A 107 17.35 -9.33 -6.26
CA SER A 107 16.17 -10.05 -6.72
C SER A 107 16.31 -11.57 -6.53
N LYS A 108 17.46 -12.13 -6.88
CA LYS A 108 17.75 -13.58 -6.80
C LYS A 108 18.09 -14.08 -5.39
N THR A 109 18.27 -13.18 -4.43
CA THR A 109 18.65 -13.52 -3.05
C THR A 109 17.57 -13.05 -2.11
N ILE A 110 17.61 -11.78 -1.72
CA ILE A 110 16.72 -11.17 -0.73
C ILE A 110 15.26 -11.30 -1.17
N LEU A 111 14.91 -10.79 -2.35
CA LEU A 111 13.50 -10.74 -2.77
C LEU A 111 12.92 -12.12 -3.03
N GLN A 112 13.70 -13.03 -3.64
CA GLN A 112 13.25 -14.40 -3.83
C GLN A 112 12.91 -15.04 -2.49
N GLU A 113 13.80 -14.94 -1.50
CA GLU A 113 13.60 -15.59 -0.20
C GLU A 113 12.42 -15.05 0.61
N ILE A 114 12.19 -13.74 0.60
CA ILE A 114 11.07 -13.14 1.37
C ILE A 114 9.71 -13.20 0.64
N LEU A 115 9.69 -13.55 -0.66
CA LEU A 115 8.46 -13.58 -1.46
C LEU A 115 8.02 -15.00 -1.84
N THR A 116 8.93 -15.95 -2.03
CA THR A 116 8.58 -17.32 -2.42
C THR A 116 8.53 -18.25 -1.22
N PRO A 117 7.54 -19.18 -1.16
CA PRO A 117 7.56 -20.25 -0.17
C PRO A 117 8.80 -21.13 -0.37
N THR A 118 9.48 -21.47 0.72
CA THR A 118 10.56 -22.46 0.72
C THR A 118 9.97 -23.83 0.45
N VAL A 119 10.59 -24.61 -0.46
CA VAL A 119 10.09 -25.91 -0.94
C VAL A 119 10.23 -27.03 0.12
N ASP A 120 10.75 -26.72 1.30
CA ASP A 120 11.17 -27.73 2.28
C ASP A 120 10.10 -28.12 3.32
N ASP A 121 8.91 -27.52 3.32
CA ASP A 121 7.81 -27.87 4.25
C ASP A 121 6.83 -28.88 3.63
N ASP A 122 7.29 -30.13 3.53
CA ASP A 122 6.58 -31.23 2.86
C ASP A 122 5.52 -31.93 3.73
N ASN A 123 5.15 -31.45 4.94
CA ASN A 123 4.22 -32.18 5.82
C ASN A 123 3.39 -31.32 6.80
N SER A 124 2.82 -30.19 6.38
CA SER A 124 1.72 -29.59 7.15
C SER A 124 0.70 -28.85 6.30
N SER A 125 -0.56 -29.15 6.56
CA SER A 125 -1.78 -28.74 5.86
C SER A 125 -2.12 -27.24 6.04
N SER A 126 -1.12 -26.37 6.11
CA SER A 126 -1.27 -24.93 6.27
C SER A 126 -0.12 -24.25 5.55
N SER A 127 -0.19 -24.19 4.22
CA SER A 127 0.78 -23.51 3.36
C SER A 127 0.78 -21.99 3.62
N SER A 128 1.38 -21.56 4.72
CA SER A 128 1.69 -20.16 4.98
C SER A 128 2.78 -19.72 4.02
N SER A 129 2.38 -19.07 2.91
CA SER A 129 3.32 -18.50 1.97
C SER A 129 4.22 -17.49 2.69
N CYS A 130 5.54 -17.55 2.46
CA CYS A 130 6.52 -16.63 3.08
C CYS A 130 6.09 -15.15 2.95
N MET A 131 5.44 -14.81 1.84
CA MET A 131 4.86 -13.48 1.60
C MET A 131 3.77 -13.10 2.61
N ARG A 132 2.89 -14.03 3.00
CA ARG A 132 1.83 -13.76 3.99
C ARG A 132 2.44 -13.38 5.33
N ASP A 133 3.43 -14.13 5.78
CA ASP A 133 4.12 -13.84 7.05
C ASP A 133 4.76 -12.44 7.01
N MET A 134 5.43 -12.11 5.90
CA MET A 134 6.01 -10.79 5.69
C MET A 134 4.98 -9.66 5.67
N LEU A 135 3.78 -9.89 5.12
CA LEU A 135 2.70 -8.92 5.05
C LEU A 135 2.10 -8.63 6.43
N THR A 136 1.93 -9.65 7.27
CA THR A 136 1.32 -9.53 8.59
C THR A 136 2.32 -9.25 9.72
N ASP A 137 3.62 -9.33 9.44
CA ASP A 137 4.66 -9.09 10.44
C ASP A 137 4.91 -7.58 10.69
N GLN A 138 5.15 -7.24 11.95
CA GLN A 138 5.39 -5.86 12.40
C GLN A 138 6.63 -5.21 11.76
N TYR A 139 7.63 -5.98 11.33
CA TYR A 139 8.85 -5.46 10.71
C TYR A 139 8.97 -5.87 9.25
N GLY A 140 8.48 -7.07 8.90
CA GLY A 140 8.45 -7.58 7.53
C GLY A 140 7.73 -6.62 6.57
N HIS A 141 6.59 -6.06 6.99
CA HIS A 141 5.83 -5.13 6.14
C HIS A 141 6.62 -3.84 5.83
N LEU A 142 7.53 -3.40 6.73
CA LEU A 142 8.39 -2.24 6.50
C LEU A 142 9.42 -2.51 5.39
N VAL A 143 9.97 -3.73 5.37
CA VAL A 143 10.89 -4.19 4.32
C VAL A 143 10.16 -4.27 2.98
N LEU A 144 8.93 -4.79 2.95
CA LEU A 144 8.10 -4.83 1.75
C LEU A 144 7.79 -3.41 1.24
N LEU A 145 7.32 -2.51 2.10
CA LEU A 145 7.08 -1.11 1.75
C LEU A 145 8.34 -0.47 1.14
N TYR A 146 9.51 -0.72 1.75
CA TYR A 146 10.77 -0.19 1.22
C TYR A 146 11.10 -0.77 -0.16
N ALA A 147 10.96 -2.08 -0.35
CA ALA A 147 11.21 -2.73 -1.64
C ALA A 147 10.24 -2.24 -2.73
N MET A 148 8.97 -1.96 -2.39
CA MET A 148 8.00 -1.37 -3.32
C MET A 148 8.25 0.13 -3.58
N GLY A 149 9.22 0.72 -2.90
CA GLY A 149 9.64 2.10 -3.13
C GLY A 149 9.04 3.12 -2.17
N GLU A 150 8.37 2.75 -1.09
CA GLU A 150 7.93 3.75 -0.10
C GLU A 150 9.16 4.30 0.65
N ARG A 151 9.23 5.63 0.81
CA ARG A 151 10.37 6.33 1.46
C ARG A 151 9.90 7.38 2.47
N ARG A 152 8.59 7.61 2.60
CA ARG A 152 8.06 8.65 3.48
C ARG A 152 8.39 8.33 4.94
N PRO A 153 8.94 9.30 5.69
CA PRO A 153 9.36 9.09 7.09
C PRO A 153 8.28 8.54 8.02
N ARG A 154 6.99 8.80 7.73
CA ARG A 154 5.86 8.38 8.55
C ARG A 154 5.74 6.86 8.70
N PHE A 155 6.22 6.08 7.74
CA PHE A 155 6.15 4.62 7.80
C PHE A 155 7.28 4.00 8.63
N TYR A 156 8.39 4.73 8.82
CA TYR A 156 9.60 4.16 9.41
C TYR A 156 9.87 4.72 10.81
N PRO A 157 10.13 3.86 11.80
CA PRO A 157 10.57 4.30 13.13
C PRO A 157 11.78 5.24 13.07
N GLN A 158 11.90 6.17 14.02
CA GLN A 158 13.01 7.13 14.07
C GLN A 158 14.39 6.46 14.01
N CYS A 159 14.57 5.34 14.71
CA CYS A 159 15.82 4.57 14.69
C CYS A 159 16.16 4.02 13.30
N TYR A 160 15.15 3.61 12.52
CA TYR A 160 15.37 3.13 11.15
C TYR A 160 15.77 4.30 10.25
N ARG A 161 15.12 5.45 10.40
CA ARG A 161 15.44 6.65 9.62
C ARG A 161 16.89 7.10 9.81
N GLN A 162 17.37 7.13 11.05
CA GLN A 162 18.78 7.43 11.34
C GLN A 162 19.76 6.51 10.61
N ILE A 163 19.42 5.23 10.47
CA ILE A 163 20.25 4.24 9.77
C ILE A 163 20.12 4.38 8.23
N MET A 164 18.91 4.67 7.74
CA MET A 164 18.67 4.95 6.32
C MET A 164 19.43 6.19 5.85
N ASP A 165 19.62 7.18 6.73
CA ASP A 165 20.35 8.42 6.43
C ASP A 165 21.88 8.26 6.52
N LEU A 166 22.39 7.09 6.90
CA LEU A 166 23.84 6.85 6.99
C LEU A 166 24.53 6.99 5.62
N PRO A 167 25.78 7.49 5.58
CA PRO A 167 26.56 7.63 4.34
C PRO A 167 26.71 6.30 3.59
N LYS A 168 26.59 6.36 2.26
CA LYS A 168 26.74 5.21 1.34
C LYS A 168 27.62 5.56 0.13
N PRO A 169 28.86 6.04 0.35
CA PRO A 169 29.69 6.64 -0.72
C PRO A 169 30.01 5.69 -1.88
N LEU A 170 29.94 4.37 -1.66
CA LEU A 170 30.19 3.36 -2.69
C LEU A 170 28.91 2.79 -3.32
N SER A 171 27.78 3.47 -3.18
CA SER A 171 26.56 3.20 -3.96
C SER A 171 26.48 4.25 -5.06
N VAL A 172 26.87 3.87 -6.27
CA VAL A 172 27.07 4.79 -7.40
C VAL A 172 25.80 4.90 -8.23
N LYS A 173 25.01 3.83 -8.31
CA LYS A 173 23.72 3.85 -9.02
C LYS A 173 22.76 4.85 -8.36
N ASP A 174 22.09 5.64 -9.21
CA ASP A 174 21.05 6.59 -8.81
C ASP A 174 19.97 5.92 -7.93
N ASP A 175 19.52 6.65 -6.91
CA ASP A 175 18.58 6.13 -5.92
C ASP A 175 17.21 5.79 -6.54
N GLU A 176 16.71 6.60 -7.48
CA GLU A 176 15.40 6.36 -8.12
C GLU A 176 15.48 5.23 -9.15
N VAL A 177 16.59 5.13 -9.90
CA VAL A 177 16.83 4.01 -10.82
C VAL A 177 16.86 2.68 -10.04
N ARG A 178 17.65 2.61 -8.96
CA ARG A 178 17.70 1.40 -8.10
C ARG A 178 16.33 1.08 -7.52
N ARG A 179 15.61 2.09 -7.02
CA ARG A 179 14.25 1.94 -6.47
C ARG A 179 13.28 1.37 -7.50
N THR A 180 13.32 1.86 -8.74
CA THR A 180 12.43 1.43 -9.82
C THR A 180 12.72 -0.02 -10.24
N GLU A 181 13.99 -0.38 -10.38
CA GLU A 181 14.41 -1.76 -10.68
C GLU A 181 13.90 -2.75 -9.61
N ILE A 182 14.12 -2.46 -8.33
CA ILE A 182 13.65 -3.31 -7.21
C ILE A 182 12.11 -3.37 -7.18
N ARG A 183 11.44 -2.21 -7.32
CA ARG A 183 9.98 -2.10 -7.32
C ARG A 183 9.36 -3.00 -8.39
N SER A 184 9.85 -2.91 -9.63
CA SER A 184 9.30 -3.70 -10.74
C SER A 184 9.31 -5.21 -10.47
N LYS A 185 10.32 -5.71 -9.74
CA LYS A 185 10.46 -7.13 -9.42
C LYS A 185 9.50 -7.56 -8.32
N ILE A 186 9.40 -6.79 -7.23
CA ILE A 186 8.51 -7.13 -6.11
C ILE A 186 7.04 -7.00 -6.50
N MET A 187 6.67 -5.94 -7.23
CA MET A 187 5.28 -5.68 -7.62
C MET A 187 4.71 -6.83 -8.46
N ASN A 188 5.50 -7.31 -9.43
CA ASN A 188 5.12 -8.45 -10.28
C ASN A 188 4.91 -9.74 -9.48
N SER A 189 5.82 -10.02 -8.53
CA SER A 189 5.70 -11.20 -7.67
C SER A 189 4.50 -11.12 -6.73
N MET A 190 4.27 -9.97 -6.10
CA MET A 190 3.13 -9.75 -5.20
C MET A 190 1.80 -9.82 -5.96
N LYS A 191 1.73 -9.21 -7.16
CA LYS A 191 0.57 -9.29 -8.04
C LYS A 191 0.19 -10.73 -8.33
N ARG A 192 1.16 -11.54 -8.77
CA ARG A 192 0.92 -12.96 -9.06
C ARG A 192 0.45 -13.70 -7.82
N SER A 193 1.10 -13.49 -6.67
CA SER A 193 0.72 -14.19 -5.44
C SER A 193 -0.67 -13.82 -4.95
N ILE A 194 -1.06 -12.54 -5.00
CA ILE A 194 -2.39 -12.10 -4.55
C ILE A 194 -3.47 -12.60 -5.51
N ILE A 195 -3.23 -12.54 -6.83
CA ILE A 195 -4.19 -13.03 -7.83
C ILE A 195 -4.36 -14.55 -7.69
N ILE A 196 -3.27 -15.32 -7.58
CA ILE A 196 -3.35 -16.78 -7.45
C ILE A 196 -4.12 -17.19 -6.19
N ASN A 197 -3.83 -16.56 -5.05
CA ASN A 197 -4.45 -16.85 -3.76
C ASN A 197 -5.82 -16.20 -3.58
N ALA A 198 -6.51 -15.84 -4.66
CA ALA A 198 -7.84 -15.21 -4.61
C ALA A 198 -8.77 -15.76 -5.69
N VAL A 199 -8.43 -16.92 -6.27
CA VAL A 199 -9.24 -17.65 -7.27
C VAL A 199 -10.05 -18.78 -6.60
N GLY A 200 -9.89 -19.03 -5.30
CA GLY A 200 -10.72 -19.96 -4.51
C GLY A 200 -11.60 -19.28 -3.45
N ASP A 201 -12.63 -19.98 -2.98
CA ASP A 201 -13.53 -19.49 -1.91
C ASP A 201 -12.80 -19.31 -0.57
N ASP A 202 -11.93 -20.26 -0.18
CA ASP A 202 -11.08 -20.16 1.01
C ASP A 202 -10.06 -19.00 0.93
N ASP A 203 -9.73 -18.61 -0.30
CA ASP A 203 -8.69 -17.68 -0.68
C ASP A 203 -9.20 -16.22 -0.62
N THR A 204 -10.48 -16.00 -0.91
CA THR A 204 -11.16 -14.70 -0.74
C THR A 204 -11.22 -14.30 0.75
N GLU A 205 -11.55 -15.25 1.64
CA GLU A 205 -11.47 -15.06 3.09
C GLU A 205 -10.04 -14.73 3.54
N ALA A 206 -9.05 -15.39 2.95
CA ALA A 206 -7.65 -15.17 3.29
C ALA A 206 -7.14 -13.79 2.86
N LEU A 207 -7.63 -13.24 1.75
CA LEU A 207 -7.38 -11.86 1.32
C LEU A 207 -8.13 -10.86 2.21
N TYR A 208 -9.39 -11.15 2.56
CA TYR A 208 -10.17 -10.31 3.47
C TYR A 208 -9.49 -10.16 4.83
N ARG A 209 -8.93 -11.24 5.39
CA ARG A 209 -8.11 -11.20 6.62
C ARG A 209 -6.88 -10.31 6.49
N LEU A 210 -6.22 -10.29 5.33
CA LEU A 210 -5.10 -9.39 5.07
C LEU A 210 -5.54 -7.93 4.93
N ILE A 211 -6.76 -7.66 4.47
CA ILE A 211 -7.31 -6.30 4.41
C ILE A 211 -7.62 -5.78 5.82
N LEU A 212 -8.03 -6.68 6.73
CA LEU A 212 -8.28 -6.35 8.13
C LEU A 212 -7.03 -6.25 9.00
N ASP A 213 -5.95 -6.95 8.64
CA ASP A 213 -4.72 -6.87 9.41
C ASP A 213 -4.05 -5.48 9.30
N LYS A 214 -3.56 -5.01 10.45
CA LYS A 214 -3.02 -3.66 10.63
C LYS A 214 -1.80 -3.38 9.73
N TYR A 215 -0.97 -4.39 9.46
CA TYR A 215 0.28 -4.21 8.73
C TYR A 215 0.08 -4.49 7.24
N SER A 216 -0.59 -5.58 6.90
CA SER A 216 -0.81 -5.96 5.52
C SER A 216 -1.74 -4.99 4.79
N SER A 217 -2.73 -4.41 5.48
CA SER A 217 -3.60 -3.38 4.89
C SER A 217 -2.80 -2.16 4.39
N VAL A 218 -1.75 -1.75 5.09
CA VAL A 218 -0.90 -0.64 4.65
C VAL A 218 -0.12 -1.01 3.39
N VAL A 219 0.40 -2.23 3.31
CA VAL A 219 1.12 -2.73 2.13
C VAL A 219 0.18 -2.88 0.93
N LEU A 220 -1.00 -3.47 1.13
CA LEU A 220 -2.03 -3.65 0.10
C LEU A 220 -2.53 -2.31 -0.44
N LEU A 221 -2.75 -1.34 0.44
CA LEU A 221 -3.12 0.02 0.04
C LEU A 221 -2.02 0.65 -0.83
N TYR A 222 -0.76 0.55 -0.42
CA TYR A 222 0.36 1.07 -1.21
C TYR A 222 0.51 0.32 -2.55
N LEU A 223 0.27 -1.00 -2.57
CA LEU A 223 0.28 -1.83 -3.78
C LEU A 223 -0.77 -1.34 -4.78
N CYS A 224 -2.03 -1.18 -4.35
CA CYS A 224 -3.13 -0.71 -5.21
C CYS A 224 -2.84 0.68 -5.79
N CYS A 225 -2.38 1.61 -4.95
CA CYS A 225 -2.01 2.96 -5.39
C CYS A 225 -0.83 2.95 -6.37
N SER A 226 0.17 2.08 -6.13
CA SER A 226 1.38 2.02 -6.96
C SER A 226 1.11 1.38 -8.33
N LEU A 227 0.38 0.26 -8.40
CA LEU A 227 0.03 -0.38 -9.67
C LEU A 227 -0.79 0.56 -10.55
N GLY A 228 -1.75 1.27 -9.97
CA GLY A 228 -2.56 2.23 -10.70
C GLY A 228 -1.77 3.45 -11.20
N LYS A 229 -0.66 3.81 -10.55
CA LYS A 229 0.17 4.97 -10.93
C LYS A 229 1.24 4.61 -11.96
N TYR A 230 1.90 3.47 -11.80
CA TYR A 230 3.08 3.12 -12.61
C TYR A 230 2.77 2.11 -13.71
N ASP A 231 1.84 1.18 -13.48
CA ASP A 231 1.56 0.07 -14.41
C ASP A 231 0.20 0.21 -15.10
N ASN A 232 -0.58 1.26 -14.78
CA ASN A 232 -1.99 1.45 -15.18
C ASN A 232 -2.87 0.21 -14.92
N ASP A 233 -2.47 -0.62 -13.97
CA ASP A 233 -3.12 -1.87 -13.64
C ASP A 233 -3.98 -1.72 -12.39
N ILE A 234 -5.26 -1.99 -12.54
CA ILE A 234 -6.26 -1.92 -11.47
C ILE A 234 -6.81 -3.29 -11.09
N THR A 235 -6.25 -4.38 -11.61
CA THR A 235 -6.76 -5.74 -11.38
C THR A 235 -6.80 -6.06 -9.89
N ILE A 236 -5.70 -5.81 -9.17
CA ILE A 236 -5.64 -6.03 -7.72
C ILE A 236 -6.58 -5.08 -6.98
N THR A 237 -6.64 -3.81 -7.40
CA THR A 237 -7.55 -2.82 -6.80
C THR A 237 -9.00 -3.29 -6.91
N LYS A 238 -9.43 -3.75 -8.10
CA LYS A 238 -10.76 -4.33 -8.31
C LYS A 238 -11.00 -5.51 -7.40
N GLN A 239 -10.03 -6.42 -7.32
CA GLN A 239 -10.12 -7.63 -6.50
C GLN A 239 -10.24 -7.30 -5.01
N VAL A 240 -9.38 -6.44 -4.48
CA VAL A 240 -9.41 -6.00 -3.08
C VAL A 240 -10.75 -5.33 -2.73
N VAL A 241 -11.23 -4.42 -3.59
CA VAL A 241 -12.53 -3.76 -3.37
C VAL A 241 -13.67 -4.79 -3.46
N HIS A 242 -13.65 -5.68 -4.44
CA HIS A 242 -14.67 -6.72 -4.60
C HIS A 242 -14.72 -7.67 -3.40
N THR A 243 -13.57 -8.16 -2.92
CA THR A 243 -13.46 -9.00 -1.72
C THR A 243 -14.09 -8.33 -0.50
N VAL A 244 -13.80 -7.03 -0.29
CA VAL A 244 -14.40 -6.26 0.79
C VAL A 244 -15.93 -6.23 0.68
N LEU A 245 -16.46 -6.01 -0.52
CA LEU A 245 -17.90 -5.91 -0.72
C LEU A 245 -18.62 -7.26 -0.61
N LEU A 246 -18.03 -8.34 -1.12
CA LEU A 246 -18.58 -9.70 -1.00
C LEU A 246 -18.75 -10.11 0.47
N HIS A 247 -17.68 -9.95 1.26
CA HIS A 247 -17.70 -10.29 2.69
C HIS A 247 -18.77 -9.54 3.49
N HIS A 248 -19.10 -8.32 3.08
CA HIS A 248 -20.08 -7.49 3.80
C HIS A 248 -21.49 -7.47 3.23
N SER A 249 -21.67 -7.87 1.98
CA SER A 249 -23.01 -8.09 1.44
C SER A 249 -23.63 -9.40 1.89
N GLY A 250 -22.85 -10.30 2.52
CA GLY A 250 -23.30 -11.66 2.82
C GLY A 250 -23.49 -12.51 1.57
N LEU A 251 -23.00 -12.04 0.42
CA LEU A 251 -23.07 -12.73 -0.87
C LEU A 251 -21.83 -13.60 -1.02
N VAL A 252 -22.02 -14.92 -0.93
CA VAL A 252 -21.01 -15.87 -1.38
C VAL A 252 -21.00 -15.84 -2.91
N PRO A 253 -19.85 -15.61 -3.58
CA PRO A 253 -19.78 -15.68 -5.02
C PRO A 253 -19.93 -17.14 -5.46
N HIS A 254 -21.10 -17.52 -6.00
CA HIS A 254 -21.17 -18.70 -6.84
C HIS A 254 -20.91 -18.27 -8.28
N ASP A 255 -19.71 -18.59 -8.76
CA ASP A 255 -19.20 -18.43 -10.12
C ASP A 255 -18.96 -16.99 -10.65
N ASN A 256 -18.03 -16.92 -11.61
CA ASN A 256 -17.40 -15.73 -12.22
C ASN A 256 -18.34 -14.75 -12.96
N ASP A 257 -19.64 -14.76 -12.68
CA ASP A 257 -20.59 -13.89 -13.36
C ASP A 257 -20.82 -12.57 -12.60
N HIS A 258 -20.74 -11.46 -13.33
CA HIS A 258 -21.03 -10.09 -12.88
C HIS A 258 -22.51 -9.87 -12.47
N THR A 259 -23.32 -10.93 -12.31
CA THR A 259 -24.77 -10.86 -12.06
C THR A 259 -25.17 -11.00 -10.59
N VAL A 260 -24.22 -11.27 -9.69
CA VAL A 260 -24.49 -11.52 -8.25
C VAL A 260 -25.04 -10.29 -7.50
N LEU A 261 -24.81 -9.08 -8.01
CA LEU A 261 -25.29 -7.84 -7.37
C LEU A 261 -26.81 -7.67 -7.40
N ALA A 262 -27.54 -8.37 -8.29
CA ALA A 262 -29.01 -8.28 -8.35
C ALA A 262 -29.70 -9.10 -7.23
N ALA A 263 -29.12 -10.22 -6.79
CA ALA A 263 -29.71 -11.09 -5.77
C ALA A 263 -29.60 -10.53 -4.34
N ALA A 264 -28.73 -9.53 -4.12
CA ALA A 264 -28.48 -8.89 -2.84
C ALA A 264 -29.61 -7.96 -2.36
N ALA A 265 -30.37 -7.40 -3.30
CA ALA A 265 -31.36 -6.36 -3.00
C ALA A 265 -32.60 -6.89 -2.25
N ASP A 266 -32.83 -8.20 -2.25
CA ASP A 266 -34.03 -8.82 -1.65
C ASP A 266 -33.84 -9.23 -0.18
N ASN A 267 -32.61 -9.32 0.33
CA ASN A 267 -32.34 -9.73 1.72
C ASN A 267 -32.20 -8.52 2.65
N LYS A 268 -33.35 -7.96 3.07
CA LYS A 268 -33.46 -6.69 3.81
C LYS A 268 -32.85 -6.68 5.23
N ASP A 269 -32.51 -7.82 5.80
CA ASP A 269 -32.25 -7.95 7.25
C ASP A 269 -30.80 -8.21 7.66
N THR A 270 -29.84 -8.28 6.72
CA THR A 270 -28.45 -8.70 7.03
C THR A 270 -27.35 -7.86 6.38
N ILE A 271 -27.47 -6.52 6.38
CA ILE A 271 -26.26 -5.69 6.24
C ILE A 271 -25.63 -5.62 7.62
N HIS A 272 -24.67 -6.51 7.88
CA HIS A 272 -23.88 -6.46 9.10
C HIS A 272 -23.06 -5.16 9.15
N ASP A 273 -22.92 -4.57 10.34
CA ASP A 273 -22.09 -3.38 10.57
C ASP A 273 -20.68 -3.64 10.01
N ILE A 274 -20.28 -2.83 9.03
CA ILE A 274 -18.97 -2.93 8.40
C ILE A 274 -17.92 -2.38 9.37
N PRO A 275 -16.85 -3.15 9.67
CA PRO A 275 -15.75 -2.69 10.51
C PRO A 275 -15.23 -1.34 10.02
N GLY A 276 -14.92 -0.43 10.95
CA GLY A 276 -14.48 0.91 10.55
C GLY A 276 -13.10 0.93 9.92
N GLU A 277 -12.34 -0.12 10.14
CA GLU A 277 -11.05 -0.41 9.57
C GLU A 277 -11.16 -0.53 8.04
N ILE A 278 -12.21 -1.22 7.56
CA ILE A 278 -12.50 -1.39 6.13
C ILE A 278 -12.98 -0.10 5.51
N VAL A 279 -13.87 0.59 6.23
CA VAL A 279 -14.33 1.92 5.83
C VAL A 279 -13.14 2.87 5.66
N SER A 280 -12.22 2.84 6.63
CA SER A 280 -11.00 3.64 6.60
C SER A 280 -10.08 3.21 5.45
N PHE A 281 -9.95 1.91 5.18
CA PHE A 281 -9.14 1.40 4.07
C PHE A 281 -9.64 1.91 2.72
N LEU A 282 -10.94 1.74 2.42
CA LEU A 282 -11.54 2.19 1.16
C LEU A 282 -11.47 3.71 1.01
N LEU A 283 -11.75 4.46 2.09
CA LEU A 283 -11.66 5.92 2.10
C LEU A 283 -10.23 6.39 1.86
N VAL A 284 -9.24 5.74 2.47
CA VAL A 284 -7.83 6.07 2.23
C VAL A 284 -7.43 5.70 0.80
N LEU A 285 -7.89 4.58 0.25
CA LEU A 285 -7.64 4.20 -1.15
C LEU A 285 -8.14 5.27 -2.12
N ILE A 286 -9.36 5.78 -1.90
CA ILE A 286 -9.95 6.85 -2.73
C ILE A 286 -9.20 8.18 -2.53
N LEU A 287 -8.98 8.61 -1.29
CA LEU A 287 -8.42 9.93 -1.00
C LEU A 287 -6.91 10.03 -1.26
N LYS A 288 -6.16 8.94 -1.06
CA LYS A 288 -4.69 8.93 -1.17
C LYS A 288 -4.18 8.38 -2.50
N SER A 289 -5.01 7.77 -3.32
CA SER A 289 -4.58 7.37 -4.66
C SER A 289 -4.32 8.61 -5.53
N GLU A 290 -3.13 8.69 -6.10
CA GLU A 290 -2.80 9.65 -7.16
C GLU A 290 -3.34 9.19 -8.52
N SER A 291 -3.63 7.89 -8.67
CA SER A 291 -4.19 7.33 -9.89
C SER A 291 -5.68 7.62 -9.98
N VAL A 292 -6.06 8.42 -11.00
CA VAL A 292 -7.45 8.69 -11.38
C VAL A 292 -8.18 7.38 -11.69
N LEU A 293 -7.50 6.43 -12.32
CA LEU A 293 -8.08 5.13 -12.68
C LEU A 293 -8.48 4.32 -11.43
N VAL A 294 -7.63 4.29 -10.40
CA VAL A 294 -7.96 3.66 -9.10
C VAL A 294 -9.14 4.37 -8.45
N LYS A 295 -9.13 5.71 -8.41
CA LYS A 295 -10.24 6.50 -7.85
C LYS A 295 -11.57 6.17 -8.53
N ASN A 296 -11.61 6.25 -9.86
CA ASN A 296 -12.82 6.00 -10.64
C ASN A 296 -13.29 4.56 -10.46
N THR A 297 -12.39 3.58 -10.52
CA THR A 297 -12.73 2.17 -10.35
C THR A 297 -13.30 1.88 -8.97
N THR A 298 -12.64 2.37 -7.90
CA THR A 298 -13.15 2.20 -6.54
C THR A 298 -14.51 2.90 -6.38
N CYS A 299 -14.69 4.07 -6.99
CA CYS A 299 -15.96 4.79 -6.99
C CYS A 299 -17.05 4.03 -7.75
N ASP A 300 -16.77 3.47 -8.92
CA ASP A 300 -17.74 2.73 -9.73
C ASP A 300 -18.22 1.47 -9.03
N ILE A 301 -17.28 0.71 -8.45
CA ILE A 301 -17.61 -0.47 -7.66
C ILE A 301 -18.45 -0.08 -6.43
N LEU A 302 -18.09 1.02 -5.76
CA LEU A 302 -18.88 1.55 -4.66
C LEU A 302 -20.26 2.03 -5.11
N LYS A 303 -20.40 2.68 -6.27
CA LYS A 303 -21.72 3.07 -6.81
C LYS A 303 -22.59 1.84 -7.05
N GLU A 304 -22.03 0.79 -7.64
CA GLU A 304 -22.74 -0.45 -7.91
C GLU A 304 -23.25 -1.09 -6.61
N TYR A 305 -22.42 -1.09 -5.58
CA TYR A 305 -22.82 -1.51 -4.23
C TYR A 305 -23.89 -0.59 -3.63
N LEU A 306 -23.68 0.72 -3.72
CA LEU A 306 -24.58 1.74 -3.19
C LEU A 306 -25.94 1.70 -3.89
N LYS A 307 -26.06 1.26 -5.16
CA LYS A 307 -27.35 1.11 -5.87
C LYS A 307 -28.33 0.26 -5.07
N ASN A 308 -27.85 -0.78 -4.41
CA ASN A 308 -28.67 -1.77 -3.70
C ASN A 308 -28.90 -1.44 -2.22
N ILE A 309 -28.25 -0.41 -1.69
CA ILE A 309 -28.36 -0.01 -0.29
C ILE A 309 -29.20 1.25 -0.17
N LYS A 310 -30.03 1.31 0.88
CA LYS A 310 -30.75 2.55 1.22
C LYS A 310 -29.79 3.54 1.88
N ILE A 311 -29.73 4.76 1.36
CA ILE A 311 -28.89 5.84 1.88
C ILE A 311 -29.18 6.13 3.35
N CYS A 312 -30.44 6.01 3.78
CA CYS A 312 -30.79 6.17 5.19
C CYS A 312 -30.09 5.15 6.11
N GLN A 313 -29.73 3.95 5.63
CA GLN A 313 -28.94 2.97 6.39
C GLN A 313 -27.47 3.40 6.51
N LEU A 314 -26.91 4.00 5.46
CA LEU A 314 -25.51 4.44 5.40
C LEU A 314 -25.25 5.71 6.21
N ALA A 315 -26.20 6.64 6.21
CA ALA A 315 -26.10 7.93 6.86
C ALA A 315 -25.94 7.84 8.40
N THR A 316 -26.32 6.70 8.97
CA THR A 316 -26.30 6.46 10.41
C THR A 316 -25.01 5.77 10.92
N THR A 317 -24.06 5.47 10.03
CA THR A 317 -22.85 4.67 10.34
C THR A 317 -21.55 5.41 9.96
N ARG A 318 -20.40 4.73 10.13
CA ARG A 318 -19.09 5.18 9.61
C ARG A 318 -19.10 5.43 8.09
N TRP A 319 -20.07 4.89 7.35
CA TRP A 319 -20.29 5.17 5.93
C TRP A 319 -20.54 6.63 5.61
N ALA A 320 -21.02 7.44 6.56
CA ALA A 320 -21.23 8.86 6.32
C ALA A 320 -19.94 9.59 5.91
N PHE A 321 -18.80 9.20 6.50
CA PHE A 321 -17.49 9.74 6.12
C PHE A 321 -17.02 9.25 4.74
N ILE A 322 -17.34 8.00 4.38
CA ILE A 322 -17.07 7.46 3.02
C ILE A 322 -17.88 8.23 2.00
N LEU A 323 -19.19 8.31 2.18
CA LEU A 323 -20.09 9.03 1.27
C LEU A 323 -19.64 10.47 1.09
N LYS A 324 -19.30 11.17 2.18
CA LYS A 324 -18.74 12.51 2.09
C LYS A 324 -17.44 12.54 1.27
N SER A 325 -16.50 11.66 1.59
CA SER A 325 -15.19 11.62 0.91
C SER A 325 -15.32 11.22 -0.57
N MET A 326 -16.28 10.37 -0.89
CA MET A 326 -16.66 10.05 -2.27
C MET A 326 -17.20 11.30 -2.95
N ILE A 327 -18.18 11.99 -2.37
CA ILE A 327 -18.73 13.24 -2.93
C ILE A 327 -17.62 14.27 -3.18
N ASP A 328 -16.65 14.39 -2.28
CA ASP A 328 -15.51 15.30 -2.41
C ASP A 328 -14.58 14.94 -3.59
N VAL A 329 -14.51 13.67 -3.99
CA VAL A 329 -13.62 13.16 -5.06
C VAL A 329 -14.33 12.94 -6.40
N LEU A 330 -15.65 12.69 -6.36
CA LEU A 330 -16.47 12.38 -7.53
C LEU A 330 -16.65 13.60 -8.45
N SER A 331 -16.77 13.33 -9.75
CA SER A 331 -17.13 14.33 -10.77
C SER A 331 -18.54 14.89 -10.55
N ARG A 332 -18.86 16.02 -11.20
CA ARG A 332 -20.18 16.67 -11.09
C ARG A 332 -21.34 15.71 -11.42
N LYS A 333 -21.23 14.93 -12.50
CA LYS A 333 -22.25 13.95 -12.92
C LYS A 333 -22.49 12.88 -11.86
N GLU A 334 -21.41 12.40 -11.23
CA GLU A 334 -21.49 11.35 -10.22
C GLU A 334 -22.01 11.85 -8.86
N ARG A 335 -21.67 13.10 -8.50
CA ARG A 335 -22.29 13.78 -7.36
C ARG A 335 -23.79 13.93 -7.55
N SER A 336 -24.22 14.35 -8.73
CA SER A 336 -25.64 14.49 -9.08
C SER A 336 -26.40 13.17 -8.92
N TRP A 337 -25.80 12.04 -9.32
CA TRP A 337 -26.39 10.72 -9.07
C TRP A 337 -26.62 10.41 -7.59
N ILE A 338 -25.62 10.67 -6.72
CA ILE A 338 -25.78 10.47 -5.26
C ILE A 338 -26.87 11.38 -4.73
N ILE A 339 -26.87 12.65 -5.11
CA ILE A 339 -27.86 13.65 -4.67
C ILE A 339 -29.26 13.24 -5.10
N ASN A 340 -29.45 12.81 -6.36
CA ASN A 340 -30.74 12.36 -6.87
C ASN A 340 -31.24 11.14 -6.11
N LYS A 341 -30.35 10.18 -5.81
CA LYS A 341 -30.71 9.03 -4.98
C LYS A 341 -31.09 9.43 -3.55
N VAL A 342 -30.43 10.44 -2.96
CA VAL A 342 -30.81 11.01 -1.64
C VAL A 342 -32.18 11.69 -1.73
N LYS A 343 -32.44 12.41 -2.82
CA LYS A 343 -33.72 13.09 -3.09
C LYS A 343 -34.85 12.06 -3.25
N GLU A 344 -34.63 10.97 -3.98
CA GLU A 344 -35.57 9.85 -4.17
C GLU A 344 -35.94 9.16 -2.85
N GLU A 345 -34.98 8.95 -1.95
CA GLU A 345 -35.25 8.37 -0.63
C GLU A 345 -35.89 9.35 0.36
N GLY A 346 -35.83 10.65 0.07
CA GLY A 346 -36.31 11.74 0.92
C GLY A 346 -35.29 12.15 1.98
N ILE A 347 -34.76 13.37 1.85
CA ILE A 347 -33.81 13.97 2.81
C ILE A 347 -34.35 13.92 4.25
N ASP A 348 -35.66 14.09 4.43
CA ASP A 348 -36.29 14.04 5.75
C ASP A 348 -36.30 12.64 6.36
N ASN A 349 -36.39 11.59 5.54
CA ASN A 349 -36.25 10.21 6.01
C ASN A 349 -34.81 9.92 6.45
N VAL A 350 -33.82 10.46 5.73
CA VAL A 350 -32.40 10.36 6.09
C VAL A 350 -32.11 11.12 7.39
N LYS A 351 -32.61 12.35 7.52
CA LYS A 351 -32.50 13.16 8.75
C LYS A 351 -33.15 12.44 9.93
N LYS A 352 -34.36 11.91 9.74
CA LYS A 352 -35.09 11.16 10.77
C LYS A 352 -34.33 9.91 11.19
N ALA A 353 -33.79 9.13 10.25
CA ALA A 353 -32.99 7.94 10.58
C ALA A 353 -31.72 8.27 11.38
N ILE A 354 -31.04 9.39 11.07
CA ILE A 354 -29.90 9.87 11.86
C ILE A 354 -30.35 10.29 13.27
N GLN A 355 -31.47 11.02 13.38
CA GLN A 355 -32.01 11.49 14.65
C GLN A 355 -32.47 10.33 15.54
N ASP A 356 -33.20 9.35 14.99
CA ASP A 356 -33.68 8.17 15.72
C ASP A 356 -32.49 7.37 16.30
N ARG A 357 -31.36 7.28 15.59
CA ARG A 357 -30.14 6.62 16.11
C ARG A 357 -29.41 7.46 17.16
N LEU A 358 -29.43 8.80 17.04
CA LEU A 358 -28.90 9.71 18.07
C LEU A 358 -29.66 9.52 19.38
N ASP A 359 -30.99 9.49 19.30
CA ASP A 359 -31.86 9.35 20.45
C ASP A 359 -31.70 7.96 21.10
N ASN A 360 -31.59 6.88 20.30
CA ASN A 360 -31.28 5.54 20.80
C ASN A 360 -29.91 5.43 21.49
N ASN A 361 -28.86 6.05 20.95
CA ASN A 361 -27.52 6.04 21.57
C ASN A 361 -27.49 6.82 22.89
N ASN A 362 -28.23 7.93 22.99
CA ASN A 362 -28.37 8.71 24.22
C ASN A 362 -29.14 7.93 25.29
N ASN A 363 -30.20 7.21 24.90
CA ASN A 363 -30.96 6.35 25.80
C ASN A 363 -30.14 5.16 26.32
N ASN A 364 -29.32 4.51 25.46
CA ASN A 364 -28.42 3.44 25.89
C ASN A 364 -27.31 3.93 26.84
N LYS A 365 -26.79 5.15 26.66
CA LYS A 365 -25.85 5.77 27.61
C LYS A 365 -26.49 6.06 28.97
N ASN A 366 -27.74 6.51 28.98
CA ASN A 366 -28.45 6.77 30.23
C ASN A 366 -28.79 5.47 31.00
N ASN A 367 -29.02 4.36 30.31
CA ASN A 367 -29.29 3.06 30.93
C ASN A 367 -28.03 2.32 31.45
N ASN A 368 -26.83 2.61 30.90
CA ASN A 368 -25.58 1.95 31.31
C ASN A 368 -24.74 2.75 32.33
N ASN A 369 -25.27 3.83 32.90
CA ASN A 369 -24.57 4.69 33.85
C ASN A 369 -24.45 4.13 35.29
N ASN A 370 -24.48 2.80 35.48
CA ASN A 370 -24.31 2.19 36.81
C ASN A 370 -22.96 1.50 37.06
N ASP A 371 -22.02 1.41 36.12
CA ASP A 371 -20.68 0.89 36.42
C ASP A 371 -19.57 1.57 35.59
N ASN A 372 -18.70 2.27 36.32
CA ASN A 372 -17.31 2.71 36.08
C ASN A 372 -16.80 3.24 34.72
N GLN A 373 -15.84 4.15 34.88
CA GLN A 373 -15.31 5.14 33.95
C GLN A 373 -14.52 4.63 32.72
N ASP A 374 -14.46 5.55 31.75
CA ASP A 374 -13.46 5.73 30.68
C ASP A 374 -13.68 5.02 29.34
N GLY A 375 -14.83 5.30 28.71
CA GLY A 375 -15.11 5.00 27.30
C GLY A 375 -15.26 6.28 26.47
N GLY A 376 -14.42 6.45 25.44
CA GLY A 376 -14.23 7.68 24.67
C GLY A 376 -15.49 8.34 24.08
N LYS A 377 -15.53 9.67 24.16
CA LYS A 377 -16.50 10.53 23.46
C LYS A 377 -16.31 10.44 21.93
N CYS A 378 -16.91 9.46 21.26
CA CYS A 378 -17.11 9.54 19.81
C CYS A 378 -18.21 10.60 19.54
N SER A 379 -17.81 11.84 19.25
CA SER A 379 -18.73 12.88 18.81
C SER A 379 -19.24 12.54 17.40
N ASN A 380 -20.55 12.54 17.18
CA ASN A 380 -21.21 12.13 15.93
C ASN A 380 -21.07 13.15 14.77
N LYS A 381 -19.91 13.84 14.71
CA LYS A 381 -19.58 14.90 13.74
C LYS A 381 -19.69 14.45 12.28
N GLY A 382 -19.55 13.15 12.01
CA GLY A 382 -19.61 12.59 10.65
C GLY A 382 -20.99 12.62 10.01
N GLY A 383 -22.03 12.27 10.76
CA GLY A 383 -23.41 12.28 10.24
C GLY A 383 -23.88 13.69 9.91
N GLN A 384 -23.60 14.65 10.80
CA GLN A 384 -23.91 16.06 10.54
C GLN A 384 -23.09 16.61 9.36
N ALA A 385 -21.78 16.32 9.30
CA ALA A 385 -20.95 16.75 8.18
C ALA A 385 -21.42 16.17 6.83
N LEU A 386 -21.92 14.93 6.80
CA LEU A 386 -22.52 14.35 5.59
C LEU A 386 -23.80 15.12 5.22
N ILE A 387 -24.69 15.40 6.18
CA ILE A 387 -25.92 16.19 5.93
C ILE A 387 -25.55 17.56 5.35
N ASP A 388 -24.62 18.26 5.98
CA ASP A 388 -24.19 19.59 5.55
C ASP A 388 -23.60 19.55 4.13
N THR A 389 -22.82 18.49 3.82
CA THR A 389 -22.25 18.28 2.48
C THR A 389 -23.34 17.97 1.46
N LEU A 390 -24.33 17.12 1.79
CA LEU A 390 -25.44 16.77 0.92
C LEU A 390 -26.36 17.97 0.65
N ILE A 391 -26.64 18.79 1.66
CA ILE A 391 -27.39 20.03 1.51
C ILE A 391 -26.62 21.01 0.63
N THR A 392 -25.33 21.22 0.89
CA THR A 392 -24.48 22.10 0.08
C THR A 392 -24.44 21.62 -1.38
N ALA A 393 -24.27 20.32 -1.60
CA ALA A 393 -24.21 19.75 -2.93
C ALA A 393 -25.57 19.82 -3.66
N ALA A 394 -26.69 19.65 -2.95
CA ALA A 394 -28.04 19.80 -3.51
C ALA A 394 -28.34 21.27 -3.89
N VAL A 395 -27.93 22.23 -3.07
CA VAL A 395 -28.05 23.66 -3.37
C VAL A 395 -27.21 24.05 -4.58
N ILE A 396 -25.99 23.50 -4.72
CA ILE A 396 -25.15 23.74 -5.91
C ILE A 396 -25.83 23.18 -7.16
N SER A 397 -26.40 21.96 -7.09
CA SER A 397 -27.08 21.37 -8.24
C SER A 397 -28.33 22.13 -8.70
N GLU A 398 -29.00 22.86 -7.81
CA GLU A 398 -30.22 23.62 -8.13
C GLU A 398 -29.94 25.02 -8.71
N ASN A 399 -28.72 25.54 -8.56
CA ASN A 399 -28.33 26.84 -9.12
C ASN A 399 -27.65 26.74 -10.50
N ASP A 400 -27.24 25.54 -10.91
CA ASP A 400 -26.52 25.30 -12.17
C ASP A 400 -27.45 24.89 -13.33
N ASP A 401 -28.75 24.67 -13.08
CA ASP A 401 -29.75 24.36 -14.12
C ASP A 401 -30.21 25.62 -14.91
N ASP A 402 -29.67 26.81 -14.60
CA ASP A 402 -30.03 28.10 -15.21
C ASP A 402 -28.93 28.70 -16.14
N GLU A 403 -27.78 28.04 -16.33
CA GLU A 403 -26.79 28.44 -17.35
C GLU A 403 -26.89 27.56 -18.60
N ASP A 404 -27.80 27.96 -19.51
CA ASP A 404 -27.81 27.51 -20.90
C ASP A 404 -26.42 27.78 -21.53
N ILE A 405 -25.65 26.72 -21.75
CA ILE A 405 -24.47 26.76 -22.60
C ILE A 405 -24.97 26.84 -24.04
N ASP A 406 -24.89 28.05 -24.58
CA ASP A 406 -25.07 28.39 -26.00
C ASP A 406 -23.98 27.65 -26.81
N ASP A 407 -24.34 26.49 -27.37
CA ASP A 407 -23.51 25.73 -28.31
C ASP A 407 -23.38 26.53 -29.62
N GLY A 408 -22.36 27.39 -29.68
CA GLY A 408 -21.95 28.06 -30.92
C GLY A 408 -21.51 27.04 -31.97
N GLU A 409 -22.30 26.92 -33.03
CA GLU A 409 -21.97 26.19 -34.26
C GLU A 409 -20.69 26.75 -34.91
N GLU A 410 -19.58 26.00 -34.86
CA GLU A 410 -18.42 26.22 -35.71
C GLU A 410 -18.68 25.58 -37.10
N GLN A 411 -19.00 26.44 -38.07
CA GLN A 411 -19.01 26.11 -39.49
C GLN A 411 -17.57 25.92 -39.99
N GLN A 412 -17.29 24.77 -40.58
CA GLN A 412 -16.07 24.52 -41.36
C GLN A 412 -16.27 25.08 -42.77
N GLU A 413 -15.51 26.12 -43.13
CA GLU A 413 -15.32 26.56 -44.51
C GLU A 413 -14.26 25.68 -45.19
N GLU A 414 -14.68 25.00 -46.27
CA GLU A 414 -13.83 24.40 -47.29
C GLU A 414 -13.39 25.47 -48.31
N GLU A 415 -12.09 25.72 -48.42
CA GLU A 415 -11.37 26.12 -49.64
C GLU A 415 -9.99 25.44 -49.53
N GLY A 416 -9.39 24.72 -50.49
CA GLY A 416 -9.54 24.67 -51.95
C GLY A 416 -8.17 24.97 -52.61
N GLY A 417 -7.54 23.99 -53.27
CA GLY A 417 -6.41 24.17 -54.23
C GLY A 417 -5.02 23.67 -53.76
N ILE A 418 -4.51 22.50 -54.19
CA ILE A 418 -3.81 22.16 -55.46
C ILE A 418 -2.48 22.89 -55.66
N VAL A 419 -1.34 22.15 -55.60
CA VAL A 419 -0.17 22.05 -56.54
C VAL A 419 0.65 20.84 -56.03
N GLU A 420 0.72 19.67 -56.69
CA GLU A 420 1.62 19.24 -57.79
C GLU A 420 3.14 19.24 -57.47
N ASP A 421 3.84 18.32 -58.15
CA ASP A 421 5.28 17.98 -58.19
C ASP A 421 5.65 16.75 -57.33
N GLU A 422 5.58 15.53 -57.89
CA GLU A 422 6.51 14.88 -58.85
C GLU A 422 7.88 14.48 -58.24
N ASP A 423 8.08 13.17 -58.24
CA ASP A 423 9.31 12.41 -58.51
C ASP A 423 10.62 12.79 -57.78
N GLU A 424 11.12 11.87 -56.96
CA GLU A 424 12.49 11.36 -57.19
C GLU A 424 12.69 9.96 -56.58
N GLU A 425 12.74 9.00 -57.50
CA GLU A 425 13.25 7.65 -57.37
C GLU A 425 14.78 7.70 -57.33
N VAL A 426 15.42 7.27 -56.24
CA VAL A 426 16.83 6.82 -56.28
C VAL A 426 17.01 5.62 -55.36
N GLY A 427 17.34 4.48 -55.96
CA GLY A 427 17.68 3.24 -55.27
C GLY A 427 19.16 3.07 -54.97
N LEU A 428 19.45 1.85 -54.48
CA LEU A 428 20.75 1.17 -54.37
C LEU A 428 21.65 1.71 -53.23
N ALA A 429 22.40 0.91 -52.48
CA ALA A 429 22.86 -0.46 -52.66
C ALA A 429 23.18 -1.11 -51.30
N ASP A 430 23.34 -2.42 -51.38
CA ASP A 430 24.04 -3.31 -50.46
C ASP A 430 25.42 -2.76 -49.99
N ASP A 431 25.84 -3.14 -48.78
CA ASP A 431 27.17 -3.73 -48.56
C ASP A 431 27.27 -4.36 -47.18
N ASP A 432 27.77 -5.60 -47.19
CA ASP A 432 28.14 -6.45 -46.06
C ASP A 432 29.36 -5.91 -45.29
N GLU A 433 29.38 -6.07 -43.96
CA GLU A 433 30.50 -6.64 -43.18
C GLU A 433 30.09 -7.02 -41.74
#